data_AF-A0A7S2B5T2-F1
#
_entry.id   AF-A0A7S2B5T2-F1
#
_cell.length_a   1.000
_cell.length_b   1.000
_cell.length_c   1.000
_cell.angle_alpha   90.00
_cell.angle_beta   90.00
_cell.angle_gamma   90.00
#
_symmetry.space_group_name_H-M   'P 1'
#
loop_
_entity.id
_entity.type
_entity.pdbx_description
1 polymer ?
#
loop_
_entity_poly.entity_id
_entity_poly.type
_entity_poly.pdbx_seq_one_letter_code
_entity_poly.pdbx_strand_id
1 'polypeptide(L)'
;CLNWKWLKSGSRITVLYTPAVLMASMRVSLALLAALPLQASAVRLKTHGVLHDKAEGDPCRCLNWKELYASGKVVCGEFAEFSKYEKRTDRTLDEISELWTRRPDKMESACNEYMEKLNASICVPYWDKLREEGAWCYVSDQCQDLGSGHVISDKVVDGGVTLKRELAARTCHVDETRLDRDLTPEELYHFAKKNVINMADLVQNVYDLEWGQSWLFFEGAWNKDNFTEVRRKVIKDQPQVITKGWNSRNEMMIVWKNKLWELYRAPKRCKETQYCLERRAQEITIPEGTKFTPRGPWYY
;
A
#
# COMPACT_ATOMS: atom_id res chain seq x y z
N CYS A 1 -18.76 30.71 -36.55
CA CYS A 1 -17.56 31.24 -37.21
C CYS A 1 -16.37 31.12 -36.27
N LEU A 2 -15.49 30.14 -36.48
CA LEU A 2 -14.04 30.24 -36.26
C LEU A 2 -13.39 28.95 -36.78
N ASN A 3 -12.33 29.16 -37.55
CA ASN A 3 -11.74 28.26 -38.54
C ASN A 3 -11.01 27.06 -37.95
N TRP A 4 -11.22 25.89 -38.54
CA TRP A 4 -10.34 24.73 -38.44
C TRP A 4 -9.54 24.60 -39.75
N LYS A 5 -8.21 24.70 -39.69
CA LYS A 5 -7.31 24.29 -40.78
C LYS A 5 -6.05 23.62 -40.25
N TRP A 6 -6.02 22.31 -40.49
CA TRP A 6 -4.92 21.47 -41.01
C TRP A 6 -3.46 21.81 -40.69
N LEU A 7 -2.73 20.80 -40.21
CA LEU A 7 -1.47 20.33 -40.79
C LEU A 7 -1.24 18.85 -40.42
N LYS A 8 -1.51 17.96 -41.38
CA LYS A 8 -1.02 16.57 -41.38
C LYS A 8 0.41 16.61 -41.93
N SER A 9 1.39 16.24 -41.12
CA SER A 9 2.74 15.89 -41.60
C SER A 9 2.93 14.40 -41.39
N GLY A 10 2.98 13.67 -42.50
CA GLY A 10 3.28 12.25 -42.54
C GLY A 10 4.76 12.04 -42.78
N SER A 11 5.42 11.33 -41.87
CA SER A 11 6.76 10.80 -42.08
C SER A 11 6.64 9.28 -42.28
N ARG A 12 6.87 8.83 -43.50
CA ARG A 12 7.09 7.41 -43.83
C ARG A 12 8.49 7.04 -43.38
N ILE A 13 8.60 6.14 -42.40
CA ILE A 13 9.88 5.52 -42.04
C ILE A 13 10.01 4.24 -42.87
N THR A 14 10.94 4.26 -43.82
CA THR A 14 11.36 3.09 -44.58
C THR A 14 12.36 2.31 -43.73
N VAL A 15 11.94 1.17 -43.18
CA VAL A 15 12.84 0.24 -42.49
C VAL A 15 13.45 -0.69 -43.54
N LEU A 16 14.75 -0.51 -43.81
CA LEU A 16 15.54 -1.44 -44.62
C LEU A 16 15.94 -2.64 -43.76
N TYR A 17 15.38 -3.81 -44.07
CA TYR A 17 15.85 -5.09 -43.55
C TYR A 17 17.04 -5.56 -44.38
N THR A 18 18.20 -5.74 -43.75
CA THR A 18 19.30 -6.54 -44.29
C THR A 18 19.17 -7.98 -43.80
N PRO A 19 19.16 -8.99 -44.70
CA PRO A 19 19.36 -10.37 -44.30
C PRO A 19 20.84 -10.76 -44.45
N ALA A 20 21.18 -11.84 -43.75
CA ALA A 20 22.34 -12.70 -43.95
C ALA A 20 23.58 -12.45 -43.06
N VAL A 21 24.28 -13.58 -42.85
CA VAL A 21 25.63 -13.74 -42.28
C VAL A 21 25.58 -13.86 -40.74
N LEU A 22 25.89 -14.97 -40.04
CA LEU A 22 26.71 -16.15 -40.32
C LEU A 22 26.26 -17.31 -39.40
N MET A 23 26.12 -18.50 -39.98
CA MET A 23 26.23 -19.76 -39.23
C MET A 23 27.70 -19.97 -38.84
N ALA A 24 27.98 -20.11 -37.54
CA ALA A 24 29.24 -20.66 -37.06
C ALA A 24 28.97 -21.69 -35.96
N SER A 25 29.14 -22.94 -36.36
CA SER A 25 29.24 -24.13 -35.54
C SER A 25 30.25 -23.95 -34.40
N MET A 26 29.81 -24.08 -33.15
CA MET A 26 30.67 -24.49 -32.03
C MET A 26 30.14 -25.81 -31.46
N ARG A 27 30.79 -26.90 -31.89
CA ARG A 27 30.74 -28.23 -31.26
C ARG A 27 32.05 -28.45 -30.50
N VAL A 28 32.09 -28.14 -29.21
CA VAL A 28 33.13 -28.50 -28.22
C VAL A 28 32.44 -28.26 -26.86
N SER A 29 32.29 -29.12 -25.85
CA SER A 29 32.79 -30.46 -25.52
C SER A 29 31.74 -31.15 -24.64
N LEU A 30 31.49 -32.43 -24.92
CA LEU A 30 30.81 -33.37 -24.03
C LEU A 30 31.89 -34.06 -23.19
N ALA A 31 32.04 -33.71 -21.91
CA ALA A 31 32.65 -34.55 -20.86
C ALA A 31 32.84 -33.76 -19.55
N LEU A 32 31.94 -33.96 -18.58
CA LEU A 32 32.21 -34.30 -17.17
C LEU A 32 30.88 -34.24 -16.40
N LEU A 33 30.07 -35.29 -16.56
CA LEU A 33 28.93 -35.60 -15.70
C LEU A 33 29.39 -36.71 -14.75
N ALA A 34 30.01 -36.34 -13.65
CA ALA A 34 30.33 -37.28 -12.57
C ALA A 34 30.21 -36.56 -11.22
N ALA A 35 29.16 -36.94 -10.48
CA ALA A 35 29.04 -36.85 -9.04
C ALA A 35 29.17 -35.46 -8.39
N LEU A 36 28.24 -34.55 -8.69
CA LEU A 36 27.78 -33.61 -7.68
C LEU A 36 26.53 -34.22 -7.04
N PRO A 37 26.43 -34.33 -5.70
CA PRO A 37 25.17 -34.65 -5.08
C PRO A 37 24.19 -33.56 -5.53
N LEU A 38 23.15 -33.98 -6.26
CA LEU A 38 21.93 -33.20 -6.41
C LEU A 38 21.35 -33.03 -5.01
N GLN A 39 21.94 -32.14 -4.22
CA GLN A 39 21.18 -31.37 -3.26
C GLN A 39 20.25 -30.54 -4.14
N ALA A 40 19.15 -31.17 -4.54
CA ALA A 40 17.93 -30.47 -4.84
C ALA A 40 17.61 -29.75 -3.55
N SER A 41 18.23 -28.59 -3.36
CA SER A 41 17.73 -27.56 -2.50
C SER A 41 16.33 -27.36 -3.01
N ALA A 42 15.37 -27.98 -2.33
CA ALA A 42 13.99 -27.62 -2.44
C ALA A 42 14.00 -26.14 -2.08
N VAL A 43 14.11 -25.30 -3.11
CA VAL A 43 13.75 -23.91 -3.03
C VAL A 43 12.28 -24.01 -2.67
N ARG A 44 12.01 -24.04 -1.36
CA ARG A 44 10.71 -23.71 -0.83
C ARG A 44 10.52 -22.29 -1.31
N LEU A 45 9.93 -22.15 -2.49
CA LEU A 45 9.27 -20.94 -2.88
C LEU A 45 8.46 -20.62 -1.62
N LYS A 46 8.79 -19.53 -0.93
CA LYS A 46 7.83 -18.91 -0.05
C LYS A 46 6.71 -18.55 -1.01
N THR A 47 5.79 -19.49 -1.23
CA THR A 47 4.49 -19.24 -1.82
C THR A 47 4.00 -18.06 -1.01
N HIS A 48 4.06 -16.87 -1.62
CA HIS A 48 3.66 -15.61 -1.00
C HIS A 48 2.39 -15.91 -0.26
N GLY A 49 2.49 -15.89 1.08
CA GLY A 49 1.65 -16.66 1.98
C GLY A 49 0.22 -16.64 1.47
N VAL A 50 -0.27 -17.81 1.08
CA VAL A 50 -1.72 -18.02 1.06
C VAL A 50 -2.12 -17.55 2.45
N LEU A 51 -2.91 -16.48 2.49
CA LEU A 51 -3.48 -15.94 3.72
C LEU A 51 -3.83 -17.16 4.57
N HIS A 52 -3.30 -17.24 5.80
CA HIS A 52 -3.80 -18.21 6.75
C HIS A 52 -5.23 -17.77 7.08
N ASP A 53 -6.13 -17.98 6.12
CA ASP A 53 -7.55 -17.78 6.23
C ASP A 53 -7.94 -18.79 7.29
N LYS A 54 -8.07 -18.28 8.51
CA LYS A 54 -8.67 -19.00 9.62
C LYS A 54 -9.95 -19.67 9.10
N ALA A 55 -10.20 -20.89 9.57
CA ALA A 55 -11.31 -21.69 9.11
C ALA A 55 -12.62 -20.88 9.15
N GLU A 56 -13.52 -21.15 8.20
CA GLU A 56 -14.86 -20.57 8.24
C GLU A 56 -15.51 -20.91 9.59
N GLY A 57 -16.00 -19.88 10.30
CA GLY A 57 -16.54 -20.00 11.65
C GLY A 57 -15.56 -19.73 12.80
N ASP A 58 -14.27 -19.47 12.54
CA ASP A 58 -13.36 -19.01 13.60
C ASP A 58 -13.76 -17.59 14.08
N PRO A 59 -14.10 -17.40 15.37
CA PRO A 59 -14.52 -16.10 15.88
C PRO A 59 -13.42 -15.03 15.80
N CYS A 60 -12.15 -15.44 15.75
CA CYS A 60 -10.98 -14.58 15.63
C CYS A 60 -10.53 -14.34 14.19
N ARG A 61 -11.31 -14.78 13.19
CA ARG A 61 -11.10 -14.41 11.79
C ARG A 61 -11.50 -12.96 11.58
N CYS A 62 -10.67 -12.21 10.85
CA CYS A 62 -11.02 -10.85 10.45
C CYS A 62 -12.33 -10.85 9.65
N LEU A 63 -13.26 -9.99 10.05
CA LEU A 63 -14.50 -9.75 9.35
C LEU A 63 -14.24 -8.96 8.06
N ASN A 64 -15.12 -9.11 7.08
CA ASN A 64 -15.04 -8.33 5.84
C ASN A 64 -15.43 -6.87 6.13
N TRP A 65 -14.54 -5.93 5.86
CA TRP A 65 -14.75 -4.51 6.19
C TRP A 65 -15.98 -3.92 5.49
N LYS A 66 -16.11 -4.13 4.18
CA LYS A 66 -17.24 -3.62 3.39
C LYS A 66 -18.58 -4.15 3.90
N GLU A 67 -18.68 -5.45 4.18
CA GLU A 67 -19.91 -6.05 4.71
C GLU A 67 -20.24 -5.53 6.11
N LEU A 68 -19.22 -5.36 6.95
CA LEU A 68 -19.35 -4.88 8.33
C LEU A 68 -19.90 -3.44 8.40
N TYR A 69 -19.38 -2.53 7.58
CA TYR A 69 -19.89 -1.16 7.49
C TYR A 69 -21.26 -1.13 6.83
N ALA A 70 -21.48 -1.89 5.76
CA ALA A 70 -22.77 -1.95 5.08
C ALA A 70 -23.91 -2.47 5.98
N SER A 71 -23.61 -3.34 6.94
CA SER A 71 -24.60 -3.84 7.90
C SER A 71 -24.90 -2.85 9.04
N GLY A 72 -24.18 -1.72 9.13
CA GLY A 72 -24.32 -0.76 10.22
C GLY A 72 -23.87 -1.28 11.59
N LYS A 73 -23.18 -2.43 11.61
CA LYS A 73 -22.71 -3.06 12.87
C LYS A 73 -21.60 -2.24 13.53
N VAL A 74 -20.90 -1.41 12.78
CA VAL A 74 -19.92 -0.45 13.29
C VAL A 74 -20.02 0.83 12.46
N VAL A 75 -19.69 1.97 13.08
CA VAL A 75 -19.50 3.25 12.38
C VAL A 75 -18.01 3.54 12.28
N CYS A 76 -17.56 4.06 11.14
CA CYS A 76 -16.16 4.39 10.95
C CYS A 76 -15.70 5.42 12.00
N GLY A 77 -14.62 5.08 12.72
CA GLY A 77 -14.05 5.87 13.80
C GLY A 77 -14.31 5.33 15.21
N GLU A 78 -15.01 4.20 15.31
CA GLU A 78 -15.18 3.48 16.58
C GLU A 78 -13.90 2.81 17.08
N PHE A 79 -12.88 2.56 16.25
CA PHE A 79 -11.61 2.01 16.73
C PHE A 79 -10.44 2.86 16.22
N ALA A 80 -9.52 2.26 15.47
CA ALA A 80 -8.22 2.84 15.14
C ALA A 80 -8.16 3.42 13.72
N GLU A 81 -9.31 3.62 13.05
CA GLU A 81 -9.40 4.27 11.75
C GLU A 81 -8.79 5.69 11.77
N PHE A 82 -8.84 6.36 12.93
CA PHE A 82 -8.29 7.71 13.17
C PHE A 82 -7.03 7.76 14.02
N SER A 83 -6.38 6.61 14.24
CA SER A 83 -5.16 6.51 15.07
C SER A 83 -4.06 7.49 14.63
N LYS A 84 -4.02 7.88 13.34
CA LYS A 84 -3.12 8.90 12.78
C LYS A 84 -3.22 10.26 13.45
N TYR A 85 -4.43 10.62 13.86
CA TYR A 85 -4.76 11.95 14.34
C TYR A 85 -4.96 11.94 15.85
N GLU A 86 -5.51 10.84 16.37
CA GLU A 86 -5.88 10.67 17.77
C GLU A 86 -5.77 9.20 18.17
N LYS A 87 -4.97 8.88 19.18
CA LYS A 87 -4.77 7.51 19.70
C LYS A 87 -5.97 6.94 20.49
N ARG A 88 -7.13 7.58 20.42
CA ARG A 88 -8.35 7.14 21.11
C ARG A 88 -9.08 6.10 20.25
N THR A 89 -9.66 5.10 20.90
CA THR A 89 -10.53 4.06 20.35
C THR A 89 -11.85 4.04 21.14
N ASP A 90 -12.82 3.23 20.69
CA ASP A 90 -14.14 3.02 21.30
C ASP A 90 -14.94 4.31 21.54
N ARG A 91 -14.91 5.22 20.58
CA ARG A 91 -15.63 6.50 20.65
C ARG A 91 -17.14 6.29 20.74
N THR A 92 -17.83 7.25 21.36
CA THR A 92 -19.29 7.32 21.26
C THR A 92 -19.72 7.79 19.87
N LEU A 93 -20.99 7.63 19.52
CA LEU A 93 -21.51 8.10 18.23
C LEU A 93 -21.46 9.64 18.13
N ASP A 94 -21.67 10.34 19.24
CA ASP A 94 -21.57 11.80 19.30
C ASP A 94 -20.13 12.27 19.05
N GLU A 95 -19.15 11.61 19.66
CA GLU A 95 -17.73 11.92 19.44
C GLU A 95 -17.32 11.68 17.98
N ILE A 96 -17.84 10.62 17.35
CA ILE A 96 -17.61 10.35 15.93
C ILE A 96 -18.27 11.41 15.06
N SER A 97 -19.50 11.82 15.38
CA SER A 97 -20.22 12.89 14.69
C SER A 97 -19.48 14.24 14.79
N GLU A 98 -18.92 14.56 15.95
CA GLU A 98 -18.07 15.74 16.15
C GLU A 98 -16.81 15.65 15.28
N LEU A 99 -16.18 14.47 15.18
CA LEU A 99 -15.02 14.28 14.30
C LEU A 99 -15.37 14.51 12.82
N TRP A 100 -16.52 14.02 12.35
CA TRP A 100 -17.07 14.32 11.02
C TRP A 100 -17.22 15.80 10.77
N THR A 101 -17.69 16.54 11.78
CA THR A 101 -17.88 17.98 11.69
C THR A 101 -16.53 18.74 11.69
N ARG A 102 -15.59 18.32 12.54
CA ARG A 102 -14.30 19.00 12.74
C ARG A 102 -13.28 18.69 11.66
N ARG A 103 -13.32 17.48 11.09
CA ARG A 103 -12.30 16.93 10.17
C ARG A 103 -12.92 16.20 8.97
N PRO A 104 -13.88 16.81 8.24
CA PRO A 104 -14.61 16.10 7.18
C PRO A 104 -13.69 15.53 6.09
N ASP A 105 -12.62 16.25 5.72
CA ASP A 105 -11.67 15.78 4.69
C ASP A 105 -10.85 14.55 5.12
N LYS A 106 -10.63 14.38 6.42
CA LYS A 106 -9.91 13.20 6.96
C LYS A 106 -10.84 12.02 7.08
N MET A 107 -12.06 12.27 7.54
CA MET A 107 -13.07 11.24 7.67
C MET A 107 -13.46 10.68 6.30
N GLU A 108 -13.66 11.53 5.31
CA GLU A 108 -13.99 11.10 3.94
C GLU A 108 -12.88 10.23 3.33
N SER A 109 -11.61 10.62 3.49
CA SER A 109 -10.47 9.87 2.93
C SER A 109 -10.24 8.53 3.63
N ALA A 110 -10.36 8.46 4.96
CA ALA A 110 -10.15 7.23 5.72
C ALA A 110 -11.36 6.28 5.65
N CYS A 111 -12.58 6.81 5.80
CA CYS A 111 -13.81 6.02 5.86
C CYS A 111 -14.37 5.75 4.45
N ASN A 112 -14.89 6.80 3.81
CA ASN A 112 -15.67 6.67 2.58
C ASN A 112 -14.82 6.19 1.40
N GLU A 113 -13.58 6.67 1.32
CA GLU A 113 -12.68 6.35 0.20
C GLU A 113 -11.86 5.08 0.41
N TYR A 114 -11.70 4.62 1.65
CA TYR A 114 -10.88 3.45 1.96
C TYR A 114 -11.64 2.36 2.73
N MET A 115 -11.89 2.53 4.03
CA MET A 115 -12.37 1.46 4.90
C MET A 115 -13.73 0.88 4.47
N GLU A 116 -14.69 1.73 4.09
CA GLU A 116 -16.03 1.29 3.68
C GLU A 116 -16.06 0.62 2.30
N LYS A 117 -15.05 0.88 1.47
CA LYS A 117 -14.88 0.26 0.14
C LYS A 117 -14.06 -1.03 0.19
N LEU A 118 -13.35 -1.28 1.28
CA LEU A 118 -12.45 -2.42 1.45
C LEU A 118 -13.21 -3.75 1.51
N ASN A 119 -13.36 -4.42 0.37
CA ASN A 119 -14.02 -5.72 0.28
C ASN A 119 -13.04 -6.88 0.54
N ALA A 120 -12.48 -6.90 1.75
CA ALA A 120 -11.51 -7.90 2.16
C ALA A 120 -11.63 -8.20 3.67
N SER A 121 -11.16 -9.37 4.07
CA SER A 121 -11.06 -9.83 5.47
C SER A 121 -9.59 -9.80 5.91
N ILE A 122 -8.97 -8.62 5.89
CA ILE A 122 -7.54 -8.44 6.14
C ILE A 122 -7.30 -7.49 7.31
N CYS A 123 -6.10 -7.55 7.87
CA CYS A 123 -5.64 -6.57 8.83
C CYS A 123 -5.13 -5.32 8.13
N VAL A 124 -5.53 -4.17 8.63
CA VAL A 124 -5.09 -2.83 8.19
C VAL A 124 -4.08 -2.29 9.21
N PRO A 125 -3.07 -1.52 8.79
CA PRO A 125 -2.01 -1.10 9.68
C PRO A 125 -2.56 -0.08 10.66
N TYR A 126 -2.01 -0.05 11.88
CA TYR A 126 -2.12 1.16 12.67
C TYR A 126 -1.42 2.28 11.90
N TRP A 127 -2.00 3.47 11.95
CA TRP A 127 -1.47 4.62 11.23
C TRP A 127 -0.18 5.18 11.84
N ASP A 128 0.13 4.83 13.10
CA ASP A 128 1.44 5.20 13.64
C ASP A 128 2.49 4.47 12.79
N LYS A 129 3.39 5.27 12.22
CA LYS A 129 4.36 4.87 11.18
C LYS A 129 5.39 3.86 11.67
N LEU A 130 5.31 3.49 12.95
CA LEU A 130 6.11 2.46 13.55
C LEU A 130 5.37 1.14 13.36
N ARG A 131 5.92 0.28 12.50
CA ARG A 131 5.50 -1.13 12.32
C ARG A 131 5.29 -1.89 13.63
N GLU A 132 5.92 -1.41 14.71
CA GLU A 132 5.82 -1.92 16.07
C GLU A 132 4.37 -1.91 16.61
N GLU A 133 3.52 -0.97 16.20
CA GLU A 133 2.11 -0.98 16.62
C GLU A 133 1.30 -2.11 15.94
N GLY A 134 1.86 -2.74 14.91
CA GLY A 134 1.20 -3.86 14.24
C GLY A 134 0.09 -3.42 13.30
N ALA A 135 -0.91 -4.26 13.14
CA ALA A 135 -2.09 -4.04 12.32
C ALA A 135 -3.30 -4.53 13.09
N TRP A 136 -4.51 -4.26 12.61
CA TRP A 136 -5.72 -4.65 13.31
C TRP A 136 -6.87 -4.97 12.35
N CYS A 137 -7.87 -5.66 12.86
CA CYS A 137 -9.13 -5.89 12.16
C CYS A 137 -10.27 -6.07 13.16
N TYR A 138 -11.51 -5.96 12.68
CA TYR A 138 -12.68 -6.39 13.45
C TYR A 138 -12.84 -7.90 13.41
N VAL A 139 -13.27 -8.48 14.52
CA VAL A 139 -13.54 -9.91 14.74
C VAL A 139 -14.84 -10.06 15.54
N SER A 140 -15.32 -11.29 15.74
CA SER A 140 -16.42 -11.53 16.67
C SER A 140 -15.98 -11.21 18.10
N ASP A 141 -16.90 -10.71 18.92
CA ASP A 141 -16.70 -10.56 20.38
C ASP A 141 -16.46 -11.89 21.12
N GLN A 142 -16.73 -13.02 20.48
CA GLN A 142 -16.39 -14.36 20.98
C GLN A 142 -14.90 -14.69 20.80
N CYS A 143 -14.15 -13.87 20.06
CA CYS A 143 -12.71 -14.04 19.93
C CYS A 143 -12.00 -13.74 21.26
N GLN A 144 -11.31 -14.75 21.79
CA GLN A 144 -10.58 -14.62 23.06
C GLN A 144 -9.15 -14.07 22.88
N ASP A 145 -8.60 -14.18 21.68
CA ASP A 145 -7.29 -13.67 21.33
C ASP A 145 -7.43 -12.29 20.69
N LEU A 146 -7.45 -11.22 21.48
CA LEU A 146 -7.58 -9.85 20.96
C LEU A 146 -6.24 -9.12 20.79
N GLY A 147 -5.13 -9.72 21.25
CA GLY A 147 -3.86 -9.02 21.35
C GLY A 147 -3.98 -7.74 22.20
N SER A 148 -3.64 -6.58 21.62
CA SER A 148 -3.84 -5.26 22.26
C SER A 148 -5.19 -4.61 21.93
N GLY A 149 -6.06 -5.31 21.22
CA GLY A 149 -7.43 -4.86 20.93
C GLY A 149 -8.40 -5.04 22.10
N HIS A 150 -9.68 -4.76 21.86
CA HIS A 150 -10.75 -4.89 22.86
C HIS A 150 -12.11 -5.10 22.21
N VAL A 151 -13.07 -5.56 23.01
CA VAL A 151 -14.49 -5.62 22.64
C VAL A 151 -15.02 -4.20 22.43
N ILE A 152 -15.70 -3.97 21.32
CA ILE A 152 -16.29 -2.66 21.02
C ILE A 152 -17.56 -2.49 21.84
N SER A 153 -17.64 -1.40 22.62
CA SER A 153 -18.77 -1.16 23.49
C SER A 153 -20.05 -0.93 22.69
N ASP A 154 -21.17 -1.41 23.22
CA ASP A 154 -22.50 -1.08 22.70
C ASP A 154 -22.68 0.44 22.60
N LYS A 155 -23.40 0.88 21.57
CA LYS A 155 -23.63 2.32 21.34
C LYS A 155 -25.05 2.69 21.67
N VAL A 156 -25.23 3.86 22.30
CA VAL A 156 -26.56 4.41 22.56
C VAL A 156 -26.85 5.43 21.47
N VAL A 157 -27.99 5.29 20.79
CA VAL A 157 -28.50 6.28 19.84
C VAL A 157 -29.58 7.15 20.49
N ASP A 158 -29.95 8.22 19.78
CA ASP A 158 -31.05 9.10 20.17
C ASP A 158 -32.30 8.31 20.57
N GLY A 159 -32.88 8.69 21.71
CA GLY A 159 -33.99 7.97 22.33
C GLY A 159 -33.58 6.83 23.26
N GLY A 160 -32.29 6.67 23.55
CA GLY A 160 -31.79 5.73 24.55
C GLY A 160 -31.72 4.28 24.08
N VAL A 161 -31.89 4.02 22.78
CA VAL A 161 -31.81 2.67 22.21
C VAL A 161 -30.35 2.22 22.19
N THR A 162 -30.09 1.04 22.74
CA THR A 162 -28.76 0.42 22.72
C THR A 162 -28.58 -0.43 21.46
N LEU A 163 -27.65 -0.04 20.60
CA LEU A 163 -27.14 -0.83 19.50
C LEU A 163 -26.09 -1.81 20.02
N LYS A 164 -26.43 -3.10 20.00
CA LYS A 164 -25.49 -4.18 20.30
C LYS A 164 -24.44 -4.27 19.21
N ARG A 165 -23.16 -4.17 19.58
CA ARG A 165 -22.06 -4.28 18.61
C ARG A 165 -21.74 -5.73 18.30
N GLU A 166 -21.61 -6.58 19.34
CA GLU A 166 -21.24 -8.01 19.19
C GLU A 166 -19.94 -8.19 18.39
N LEU A 167 -19.00 -7.26 18.59
CA LEU A 167 -17.75 -7.16 17.85
C LEU A 167 -16.61 -6.87 18.81
N ALA A 168 -15.42 -7.32 18.41
CA ALA A 168 -14.18 -6.86 19.00
C ALA A 168 -13.23 -6.39 17.89
N ALA A 169 -12.26 -5.57 18.26
CA ALA A 169 -11.10 -5.33 17.45
C ALA A 169 -9.95 -6.18 17.99
N ARG A 170 -9.20 -6.79 17.08
CA ARG A 170 -8.03 -7.62 17.38
C ARG A 170 -6.79 -7.03 16.72
N THR A 171 -5.68 -7.03 17.43
CA THR A 171 -4.36 -6.73 16.87
C THR A 171 -3.82 -7.96 16.15
N CYS A 172 -3.35 -7.78 14.93
CA CYS A 172 -2.78 -8.83 14.11
C CYS A 172 -1.26 -8.87 14.26
N HIS A 173 -0.73 -10.08 14.44
CA HIS A 173 0.70 -10.29 14.45
C HIS A 173 1.30 -10.23 13.03
N VAL A 174 2.58 -9.87 12.93
CA VAL A 174 3.30 -9.71 11.66
C VAL A 174 3.43 -11.02 10.88
N ASP A 175 3.33 -12.15 11.57
CA ASP A 175 3.40 -13.51 11.03
C ASP A 175 2.05 -14.13 10.68
N GLU A 176 0.94 -13.58 11.18
CA GLU A 176 -0.40 -14.18 11.05
C GLU A 176 -1.11 -13.83 9.75
N THR A 177 -0.79 -12.73 9.08
CA THR A 177 -1.56 -12.28 7.92
C THR A 177 -0.69 -11.43 6.99
N ARG A 178 -0.90 -11.55 5.67
CA ARG A 178 -0.44 -10.51 4.74
C ARG A 178 -1.15 -9.22 5.11
N LEU A 179 -0.41 -8.28 5.67
CA LEU A 179 -0.91 -6.95 5.86
C LEU A 179 -0.98 -6.28 4.48
N ASP A 180 -1.95 -5.41 4.26
CA ASP A 180 -1.96 -4.55 3.07
C ASP A 180 -0.59 -3.89 2.79
N ARG A 181 0.17 -3.55 3.85
CA ARG A 181 1.53 -2.98 3.77
C ARG A 181 2.63 -3.94 3.33
N ASP A 182 2.35 -5.23 3.26
CA ASP A 182 3.27 -6.23 2.73
C ASP A 182 2.99 -6.54 1.24
N LEU A 183 1.96 -5.92 0.65
CA LEU A 183 1.73 -5.97 -0.79
C LEU A 183 2.84 -5.20 -1.52
N THR A 184 3.23 -5.67 -2.70
CA THR A 184 4.05 -4.84 -3.60
C THR A 184 3.23 -3.69 -4.18
N PRO A 185 3.85 -2.63 -4.73
CA PRO A 185 3.10 -1.58 -5.44
C PRO A 185 2.19 -2.13 -6.55
N GLU A 186 2.64 -3.13 -7.32
CA GLU A 186 1.80 -3.79 -8.33
C GLU A 186 0.66 -4.61 -7.72
N GLU A 187 0.92 -5.41 -6.69
CA GLU A 187 -0.13 -6.18 -6.00
C GLU A 187 -1.17 -5.24 -5.37
N LEU A 188 -0.72 -4.15 -4.75
CA LEU A 188 -1.58 -3.13 -4.16
C LEU A 188 -2.42 -2.42 -5.23
N TYR A 189 -1.88 -2.21 -6.43
CA TYR A 189 -2.65 -1.66 -7.56
C TYR A 189 -3.75 -2.62 -8.03
N HIS A 190 -3.44 -3.92 -8.18
CA HIS A 190 -4.45 -4.91 -8.48
C HIS A 190 -5.50 -5.03 -7.37
N PHE A 191 -5.07 -4.93 -6.12
CA PHE A 191 -5.95 -4.89 -4.96
C PHE A 191 -6.89 -3.68 -4.99
N ALA A 192 -6.37 -2.48 -5.27
CA ALA A 192 -7.16 -1.26 -5.42
C ALA A 192 -8.23 -1.41 -6.50
N LYS A 193 -7.86 -1.93 -7.68
CA LYS A 193 -8.78 -2.18 -8.79
C LYS A 193 -9.89 -3.16 -8.41
N LYS A 194 -9.52 -4.28 -7.78
CA LYS A 194 -10.48 -5.32 -7.36
C LYS A 194 -11.50 -4.78 -6.36
N ASN A 195 -11.07 -3.90 -5.44
CA ASN A 195 -11.92 -3.32 -4.40
C ASN A 195 -12.54 -1.98 -4.79
N VAL A 196 -12.25 -1.46 -5.99
CA VAL A 196 -12.70 -0.12 -6.44
C VAL A 196 -12.28 0.99 -5.47
N ILE A 197 -11.09 0.86 -4.91
CA ILE A 197 -10.49 1.83 -3.98
C ILE A 197 -9.62 2.80 -4.78
N ASN A 198 -9.62 4.07 -4.36
CA ASN A 198 -8.69 5.04 -4.88
C ASN A 198 -7.25 4.64 -4.50
N MET A 199 -6.43 4.27 -5.49
CA MET A 199 -5.04 3.86 -5.27
C MET A 199 -4.22 4.92 -4.50
N ALA A 200 -4.50 6.21 -4.68
CA ALA A 200 -3.83 7.27 -3.94
C ALA A 200 -4.18 7.27 -2.45
N ASP A 201 -5.45 7.05 -2.12
CA ASP A 201 -5.86 6.92 -0.72
C ASP A 201 -5.29 5.63 -0.14
N LEU A 202 -5.38 4.51 -0.87
CA LEU A 202 -4.82 3.23 -0.44
C LEU A 202 -3.33 3.32 -0.11
N VAL A 203 -2.47 3.81 -1.01
CA VAL A 203 -1.02 3.87 -0.75
C VAL A 203 -0.69 4.78 0.44
N GLN A 204 -1.47 5.84 0.66
CA GLN A 204 -1.27 6.73 1.80
C GLN A 204 -1.67 6.10 3.13
N ASN A 205 -2.64 5.19 3.11
CA ASN A 205 -3.09 4.43 4.28
C ASN A 205 -2.17 3.24 4.59
N VAL A 206 -1.55 2.68 3.55
CA VAL A 206 -0.84 1.40 3.61
C VAL A 206 0.68 1.58 3.76
N TYR A 207 1.26 2.53 3.03
CA TYR A 207 2.70 2.78 3.05
C TYR A 207 3.02 4.06 3.81
N ASP A 208 4.26 4.12 4.31
CA ASP A 208 4.76 5.32 4.95
C ASP A 208 4.84 6.47 3.96
N LEU A 209 4.10 7.53 4.28
CA LEU A 209 4.19 8.81 3.61
C LEU A 209 5.24 9.69 4.30
N GLU A 210 6.31 9.99 3.57
CA GLU A 210 7.35 10.92 4.01
C GLU A 210 6.88 12.36 3.78
N TRP A 211 6.16 12.89 4.77
CA TRP A 211 5.66 14.27 4.75
C TRP A 211 6.82 15.27 4.79
N GLY A 212 6.69 16.36 4.02
CA GLY A 212 7.70 17.42 3.95
C GLY A 212 8.85 17.13 2.99
N GLN A 213 8.91 15.94 2.39
CA GLN A 213 9.86 15.62 1.32
C GLN A 213 9.11 15.60 0.00
N SER A 214 9.29 16.65 -0.82
CA SER A 214 8.83 16.56 -2.21
C SER A 214 9.85 15.79 -3.05
N TRP A 215 9.38 15.17 -4.13
CA TRP A 215 10.24 14.46 -5.09
C TRP A 215 11.40 15.33 -5.57
N LEU A 216 11.22 16.65 -5.72
CA LEU A 216 12.28 17.57 -6.12
C LEU A 216 13.47 17.57 -5.14
N PHE A 217 13.22 17.51 -3.83
CA PHE A 217 14.27 17.37 -2.83
C PHE A 217 14.87 15.98 -2.87
N PHE A 218 14.01 14.97 -2.99
CA PHE A 218 14.44 13.58 -3.06
C PHE A 218 15.37 13.34 -4.26
N GLU A 219 15.01 13.77 -5.46
CA GLU A 219 15.78 13.62 -6.70
C GLU A 219 17.10 14.40 -6.63
N GLY A 220 17.05 15.66 -6.18
CA GLY A 220 18.24 16.49 -6.02
C GLY A 220 19.24 15.89 -5.02
N ALA A 221 18.75 15.24 -3.97
CA ALA A 221 19.60 14.57 -2.99
C ALA A 221 20.03 13.16 -3.42
N TRP A 222 19.16 12.44 -4.16
CA TRP A 222 19.44 11.12 -4.71
C TRP A 222 20.65 11.15 -5.63
N ASN A 223 20.76 12.20 -6.45
CA ASN A 223 21.87 12.39 -7.38
C ASN A 223 23.17 12.88 -6.72
N LYS A 224 23.16 13.24 -5.42
CA LYS A 224 24.29 13.88 -4.73
C LYS A 224 24.99 13.00 -3.68
N ASP A 225 24.76 11.69 -3.67
CA ASP A 225 25.33 10.70 -2.71
C ASP A 225 25.17 11.01 -1.21
N ASN A 226 24.47 12.09 -0.86
CA ASN A 226 24.37 12.59 0.50
C ASN A 226 23.13 12.10 1.26
N PHE A 227 22.26 11.30 0.63
CA PHE A 227 20.97 10.95 1.20
C PHE A 227 20.99 9.57 1.86
N THR A 228 21.77 9.43 2.94
CA THR A 228 21.95 8.14 3.62
C THR A 228 20.69 7.66 4.36
N GLU A 229 19.80 8.53 4.83
CA GLU A 229 18.67 8.12 5.67
C GLU A 229 17.43 7.66 4.89
N VAL A 230 16.99 8.39 3.86
CA VAL A 230 15.87 7.92 3.03
C VAL A 230 16.32 6.77 2.12
N ARG A 231 17.58 6.74 1.65
CA ARG A 231 18.15 5.52 1.03
C ARG A 231 18.08 4.35 2.02
N ARG A 232 18.43 4.53 3.30
CA ARG A 232 18.33 3.49 4.34
C ARG A 232 16.89 2.99 4.50
N LYS A 233 15.88 3.87 4.46
CA LYS A 233 14.46 3.50 4.53
C LYS A 233 13.96 2.77 3.28
N VAL A 234 14.30 3.23 2.08
CA VAL A 234 14.00 2.54 0.81
C VAL A 234 14.67 1.16 0.75
N ILE A 235 15.83 1.01 1.40
CA ILE A 235 16.56 -0.26 1.51
C ILE A 235 15.97 -1.20 2.57
N LYS A 236 15.09 -0.74 3.48
CA LYS A 236 14.40 -1.60 4.48
C LYS A 236 13.33 -2.52 3.88
N ASP A 237 13.44 -2.88 2.60
CA ASP A 237 12.50 -3.73 1.86
C ASP A 237 11.03 -3.25 1.89
N GLN A 238 10.79 -1.95 2.11
CA GLN A 238 9.45 -1.39 2.21
C GLN A 238 9.20 -0.29 1.18
N PRO A 239 8.03 -0.27 0.54
CA PRO A 239 7.65 0.83 -0.34
C PRO A 239 7.55 2.14 0.43
N GLN A 240 8.02 3.23 -0.16
CA GLN A 240 7.94 4.58 0.40
C GLN A 240 7.16 5.47 -0.56
N VAL A 241 6.21 6.23 -0.02
CA VAL A 241 5.41 7.17 -0.81
C VAL A 241 5.97 8.59 -0.64
N ILE A 242 6.22 9.25 -1.76
CA ILE A 242 6.77 10.60 -1.82
C ILE A 242 5.84 11.44 -2.69
N THR A 243 5.46 12.64 -2.24
CA THR A 243 4.65 13.54 -3.08
C THR A 243 5.54 14.25 -4.10
N LYS A 244 5.05 14.47 -5.33
CA LYS A 244 5.87 15.15 -6.35
C LYS A 244 6.11 16.63 -6.03
N GLY A 245 5.18 17.25 -5.30
CA GLY A 245 5.27 18.62 -4.81
C GLY A 245 4.62 18.74 -3.43
N TRP A 246 4.90 19.84 -2.73
CA TRP A 246 4.49 20.09 -1.34
C TRP A 246 2.99 19.89 -1.07
N ASN A 247 2.13 20.07 -2.09
CA ASN A 247 0.67 19.94 -1.98
C ASN A 247 0.04 19.00 -3.02
N SER A 248 0.82 18.14 -3.70
CA SER A 248 0.27 17.28 -4.76
C SER A 248 -0.22 15.94 -4.20
N ARG A 249 -1.50 15.87 -3.78
CA ARG A 249 -2.20 14.58 -3.60
C ARG A 249 -2.50 13.88 -4.93
N ASN A 250 -2.29 14.59 -6.04
CA ASN A 250 -2.63 14.10 -7.38
C ASN A 250 -1.44 13.44 -8.08
N GLU A 251 -0.21 13.62 -7.58
CA GLU A 251 1.00 13.05 -8.14
C GLU A 251 1.91 12.56 -7.00
N MET A 252 2.01 11.25 -6.88
CA MET A 252 2.85 10.57 -5.91
C MET A 252 3.83 9.66 -6.63
N MET A 253 4.94 9.42 -5.95
CA MET A 253 6.00 8.50 -6.36
C MET A 253 6.05 7.41 -5.32
N ILE A 254 6.09 6.16 -5.76
CA ILE A 254 6.36 5.02 -4.89
C ILE A 254 7.77 4.56 -5.21
N VAL A 255 8.64 4.53 -4.20
CA VAL A 255 10.00 4.01 -4.34
C VAL A 255 10.08 2.71 -3.57
N TRP A 256 10.51 1.64 -4.23
CA TRP A 256 10.71 0.36 -3.56
C TRP A 256 11.81 -0.43 -4.26
N LYS A 257 12.82 -0.86 -3.50
CA LYS A 257 14.03 -1.50 -4.03
C LYS A 257 14.68 -0.59 -5.08
N ASN A 258 14.92 -1.10 -6.29
CA ASN A 258 15.50 -0.37 -7.42
C ASN A 258 14.43 0.16 -8.40
N LYS A 259 13.16 0.21 -8.00
CA LYS A 259 12.05 0.58 -8.88
C LYS A 259 11.33 1.84 -8.40
N LEU A 260 10.79 2.54 -9.38
CA LEU A 260 10.02 3.78 -9.21
C LEU A 260 8.69 3.64 -9.95
N TRP A 261 7.60 3.92 -9.25
CA TRP A 261 6.27 4.03 -9.84
C TRP A 261 5.76 5.44 -9.69
N GLU A 262 5.15 5.97 -10.73
CA GLU A 262 4.38 7.21 -10.67
C GLU A 262 2.92 6.87 -10.51
N LEU A 263 2.31 7.48 -9.51
CA LEU A 263 0.89 7.43 -9.27
C LEU A 263 0.33 8.83 -9.55
N TYR A 264 -0.39 8.97 -10.65
CA TYR A 264 -0.97 10.26 -11.03
C TYR A 264 -2.47 10.15 -11.30
N ARG A 265 -3.18 11.22 -10.93
CA ARG A 265 -4.64 11.32 -11.11
C ARG A 265 -4.95 11.62 -12.57
N ALA A 266 -5.54 10.66 -13.27
CA ALA A 266 -5.96 10.83 -14.66
C ALA A 266 -7.27 10.08 -14.94
N PRO A 267 -8.42 10.54 -14.40
CA PRO A 267 -9.69 9.82 -14.46
C PRO A 267 -10.17 9.51 -15.89
N LYS A 268 -9.73 10.29 -16.88
CA LYS A 268 -10.02 10.02 -18.30
C LYS A 268 -9.20 8.87 -18.90
N ARG A 269 -8.01 8.60 -18.37
CA ARG A 269 -7.08 7.56 -18.85
C ARG A 269 -7.26 6.25 -18.06
N CYS A 270 -7.54 6.37 -16.77
CA CYS A 270 -7.63 5.26 -15.84
C CYS A 270 -9.13 4.98 -15.62
N LYS A 271 -9.71 4.08 -16.42
CA LYS A 271 -11.18 3.85 -16.40
C LYS A 271 -11.64 3.08 -15.17
N GLU A 272 -10.77 2.27 -14.60
CA GLU A 272 -11.10 1.33 -13.51
C GLU A 272 -10.76 1.91 -12.12
N THR A 273 -9.89 2.92 -12.06
CA THR A 273 -9.46 3.62 -10.84
C THR A 273 -9.26 5.09 -11.18
N GLN A 274 -9.51 6.04 -10.26
CA GLN A 274 -9.25 7.47 -10.56
C GLN A 274 -7.77 7.80 -10.85
N TYR A 275 -6.86 6.85 -10.60
CA TYR A 275 -5.41 6.98 -10.72
C TYR A 275 -4.81 5.87 -11.60
N CYS A 276 -3.74 6.21 -12.30
CA CYS A 276 -2.95 5.25 -13.07
C CYS A 276 -1.66 5.00 -12.29
N LEU A 277 -1.28 3.73 -12.19
CA LEU A 277 0.05 3.35 -11.77
C LEU A 277 0.90 3.10 -13.02
N GLU A 278 1.77 4.04 -13.35
CA GLU A 278 2.75 3.84 -14.41
C GLU A 278 4.11 3.51 -13.78
N ARG A 279 4.62 2.32 -14.07
CA ARG A 279 6.00 1.98 -13.75
C ARG A 279 6.91 2.79 -14.67
N ARG A 280 7.78 3.63 -14.11
CA ARG A 280 8.83 4.24 -14.91
C ARG A 280 9.88 3.20 -15.25
N ALA A 281 10.34 3.20 -16.50
CA ALA A 281 11.44 2.36 -16.95
C ALA A 281 12.79 2.72 -16.29
N GLN A 282 12.82 3.80 -15.50
CA GLN A 282 13.98 4.19 -14.75
C GLN A 282 14.20 3.17 -13.61
N GLU A 283 15.06 2.19 -13.88
CA GLU A 283 15.71 1.45 -12.81
C GLU A 283 16.57 2.45 -12.06
N ILE A 284 16.26 2.59 -10.78
CA ILE A 284 17.07 3.38 -9.89
C ILE A 284 18.28 2.52 -9.55
N THR A 285 19.41 2.77 -10.21
CA THR A 285 20.66 2.10 -9.88
C THR A 285 21.11 2.57 -8.50
N ILE A 286 21.07 1.67 -7.53
CA ILE A 286 21.70 1.86 -6.23
C ILE A 286 23.12 1.28 -6.36
N PRO A 287 24.19 2.09 -6.33
CA PRO A 287 25.55 1.56 -6.46
C PRO A 287 25.84 0.52 -5.36
N GLU A 288 26.27 -0.68 -5.76
CA GLU A 288 26.71 -1.72 -4.81
C GLU A 288 27.84 -1.18 -3.92
N GLY A 289 27.77 -1.46 -2.61
CA GLY A 289 28.80 -1.04 -1.66
C GLY A 289 28.67 0.38 -1.11
N THR A 290 27.57 1.09 -1.36
CA THR A 290 27.28 2.39 -0.73
C THR A 290 27.23 2.23 0.80
N LYS A 291 28.29 2.67 1.50
CA LYS A 291 28.35 2.63 2.98
C LYS A 291 27.55 3.80 3.59
N PHE A 292 26.64 3.48 4.49
CA PHE A 292 25.81 4.47 5.17
C PHE A 292 26.52 5.03 6.39
N THR A 293 26.93 6.30 6.35
CA THR A 293 27.27 7.04 7.56
C THR A 293 26.03 7.81 8.06
N PRO A 294 25.61 7.60 9.32
CA PRO A 294 24.59 8.46 9.92
C PRO A 294 25.15 9.88 10.00
N ARG A 295 24.52 10.85 9.32
CA ARG A 295 24.70 12.26 9.71
C ARG A 295 23.78 12.51 10.90
N GLY A 296 24.29 13.22 11.91
CA GLY A 296 23.61 13.49 13.18
C GLY A 296 22.27 14.21 13.00
N PRO A 297 21.50 14.38 14.09
CA PRO A 297 20.13 14.89 14.06
C PRO A 297 20.07 16.26 13.40
N TRP A 298 19.33 16.35 12.30
CA TRP A 298 18.95 17.62 11.72
C TRP A 298 17.86 18.22 12.60
N TYR A 299 18.17 19.34 13.24
CA TYR A 299 17.17 20.19 13.86
C TYR A 299 16.35 20.84 12.74
N TYR A 300 15.05 20.52 12.70
CA TYR A 300 14.04 21.23 11.92
C TYR A 300 13.58 22.48 12.68
#